data_AF-A0A1H1UEN2-F1
#
_entry.id   AF-A0A1H1UEN2-F1
#
_cell.length_a   1.000
_cell.length_b   1.000
_cell.length_c   1.000
_cell.angle_alpha   90.00
_cell.angle_beta   90.00
_cell.angle_gamma   90.00
#
_symmetry.space_group_name_H-M   'P 1'
#
loop_
_entity.id
_entity.type
_entity.pdbx_description
1 polymer ?
#
loop_
_entity_poly.entity_id
_entity_poly.type
_entity_poly.pdbx_seq_one_letter_code
_entity_poly.pdbx_strand_id
1 'polypeptide(L)'
;MSLERTDPEPPVAPARVDVTPAALEPLDDVPPPVAASAVGPAPAVDPAPAGPATEPVVCPRCGTPGLVDLARRDAAGFCARCDYPLFWAVRQSMHASAEAGDDARRRLPGTVGAQTIASLPCPHCAEPNPPRAAVCLRCGRPMVAAAPEPAPVAVVAPPPPAPAPAPEPWRAPLWLVLFVVGLIVLTGLSLVALLG
;
A
#
# COMPACT_ATOMS: atom_id res chain seq x y z
N MET A 1 -14.53 7.04 51.17
CA MET A 1 -13.85 7.31 49.88
C MET A 1 -12.56 6.51 49.89
N SER A 2 -12.63 5.26 49.43
CA SER A 2 -11.47 4.37 49.36
C SER A 2 -10.96 4.40 47.92
N LEU A 3 -9.71 4.80 47.74
CA LEU A 3 -9.04 4.81 46.45
C LEU A 3 -8.58 3.38 46.14
N GLU A 4 -9.25 2.74 45.19
CA GLU A 4 -8.83 1.47 44.61
C GLU A 4 -7.48 1.67 43.90
N ARG A 5 -6.45 1.02 44.42
CA ARG A 5 -5.10 1.01 43.88
C ARG A 5 -5.04 -0.12 42.85
N THR A 6 -5.06 0.25 41.57
CA THR A 6 -4.90 -0.68 40.45
C THR A 6 -3.43 -1.11 40.37
N ASP A 7 -3.17 -2.40 40.55
CA ASP A 7 -1.82 -2.96 40.41
C ASP A 7 -1.37 -2.92 38.93
N PRO A 8 -0.09 -2.59 38.66
CA PRO A 8 0.44 -2.55 37.30
C PRO A 8 0.59 -3.96 36.73
N GLU A 9 0.11 -4.12 35.49
CA GLU A 9 0.18 -5.36 34.72
C GLU A 9 1.65 -5.80 34.49
N PRO A 10 1.98 -7.10 34.67
CA PRO A 10 3.35 -7.57 34.53
C PRO A 10 3.85 -7.50 33.08
N PRO A 11 5.14 -7.18 32.85
CA PRO A 11 5.70 -7.07 31.52
C PRO A 11 5.73 -8.43 30.82
N VAL A 12 5.08 -8.51 29.66
CA VAL A 12 5.13 -9.68 28.77
C VAL A 12 6.52 -9.78 28.16
N ALA A 13 7.25 -10.85 28.49
CA ALA A 13 8.55 -11.12 27.91
C ALA A 13 8.42 -11.45 26.40
N PRO A 14 9.32 -10.92 25.53
CA PRO A 14 9.26 -11.22 24.10
C PRO A 14 9.52 -12.71 23.86
N ALA A 15 8.64 -13.33 23.09
CA ALA A 15 8.79 -14.72 22.67
C ALA A 15 10.10 -14.87 21.89
N ARG A 16 10.99 -15.75 22.35
CA ARG A 16 12.18 -16.17 21.59
C ARG A 16 11.69 -16.97 20.39
N VAL A 17 11.92 -16.41 19.21
CA VAL A 17 11.78 -17.15 17.95
C VAL A 17 13.07 -17.92 17.75
N ASP A 18 13.03 -19.23 18.04
CA ASP A 18 14.11 -20.13 17.69
C ASP A 18 14.12 -20.31 16.17
N VAL A 19 15.01 -19.57 15.50
CA VAL A 19 15.29 -19.76 14.07
C VAL A 19 16.17 -20.99 13.96
N THR A 20 15.54 -22.15 13.74
CA THR A 20 16.26 -23.37 13.35
C THR A 20 16.97 -23.08 12.02
N PRO A 21 18.31 -23.16 11.94
CA PRO A 21 19.01 -23.00 10.68
C PRO A 21 18.59 -24.15 9.77
N ALA A 22 17.85 -23.83 8.70
CA ALA A 22 17.58 -24.77 7.63
C ALA A 22 18.93 -25.21 7.05
N ALA A 23 19.19 -26.51 7.08
CA ALA A 23 20.35 -27.11 6.45
C ALA A 23 20.37 -26.69 4.97
N LEU A 24 21.41 -25.94 4.59
CA LEU A 24 21.72 -25.67 3.19
C LEU A 24 22.12 -27.02 2.57
N GLU A 25 21.25 -27.58 1.74
CA GLU A 25 21.66 -28.67 0.85
C GLU A 25 22.74 -28.16 -0.11
N PRO A 26 23.82 -28.93 -0.38
CA PRO A 26 24.84 -28.54 -1.34
C PRO A 26 24.22 -28.53 -2.73
N LEU A 27 24.24 -27.36 -3.39
CA LEU A 27 23.86 -27.22 -4.78
C LEU A 27 25.02 -27.73 -5.66
N ASP A 28 25.23 -29.04 -5.70
CA ASP A 28 26.14 -29.70 -6.62
C ASP A 28 25.46 -29.84 -7.99
N ASP A 29 25.61 -28.84 -8.85
CA ASP A 29 25.52 -29.01 -10.31
C ASP A 29 26.09 -27.76 -11.01
N VAL A 30 27.42 -27.67 -11.06
CA VAL A 30 28.12 -26.77 -11.98
C VAL A 30 28.27 -27.53 -13.30
N PRO A 31 27.59 -27.13 -14.40
CA PRO A 31 27.80 -27.76 -15.69
C PRO A 31 29.23 -27.53 -16.18
N PRO A 32 29.84 -28.50 -16.90
CA PRO A 32 31.21 -28.39 -17.38
C PRO A 32 31.35 -27.20 -18.35
N PRO A 33 32.53 -26.56 -18.40
CA PRO A 33 32.79 -25.48 -19.34
C PRO A 33 32.68 -25.99 -20.77
N VAL A 34 31.74 -25.41 -21.51
CA VAL A 34 31.60 -25.63 -22.96
C VAL A 34 32.84 -25.06 -23.62
N ALA A 35 33.60 -25.91 -24.32
CA ALA A 35 34.81 -25.53 -25.03
C ALA A 35 34.49 -24.45 -26.08
N ALA A 36 34.96 -23.23 -25.84
CA ALA A 36 34.90 -22.15 -26.80
C ALA A 36 35.86 -22.48 -27.96
N SER A 37 35.29 -22.63 -29.16
CA SER A 37 36.03 -22.77 -30.42
C SER A 37 37.04 -21.64 -30.59
N ALA A 38 38.27 -22.02 -30.95
CA ALA A 38 39.35 -21.13 -31.30
C ALA A 38 38.99 -20.30 -32.55
N VAL A 39 38.67 -19.03 -32.36
CA VAL A 39 38.74 -18.01 -33.41
C VAL A 39 40.20 -17.60 -33.55
N GLY A 40 40.76 -17.75 -34.75
CA GLY A 40 42.17 -17.46 -35.04
C GLY A 40 42.56 -16.00 -34.77
N PRO A 41 43.85 -15.73 -34.51
CA PRO A 41 44.32 -14.39 -34.20
C PRO A 41 44.25 -13.48 -35.43
N ALA A 42 43.43 -12.44 -35.35
CA ALA A 42 43.54 -11.28 -36.23
C ALA A 42 44.86 -10.52 -35.91
N PRO A 43 45.54 -9.94 -36.91
CA PRO A 43 46.77 -9.19 -36.69
C PRO A 43 46.50 -7.99 -35.79
N ALA A 44 47.26 -7.90 -34.70
CA ALA A 44 47.26 -6.78 -33.78
C ALA A 44 47.72 -5.51 -34.51
N VAL A 45 46.78 -4.64 -34.81
CA VAL A 45 47.07 -3.23 -35.07
C VAL A 45 47.21 -2.60 -33.68
N ASP A 46 48.44 -2.35 -33.24
CA ASP A 46 48.69 -1.63 -31.99
C ASP A 46 48.01 -0.25 -32.07
N PRO A 47 46.97 0.02 -31.26
CA PRO A 47 46.45 1.37 -31.17
C PRO A 47 47.52 2.25 -30.53
N ALA A 48 47.90 3.32 -31.23
CA ALA A 48 48.77 4.36 -30.69
C ALA A 48 48.30 4.75 -29.28
N PRO A 49 49.19 4.88 -28.28
CA PRO A 49 48.79 5.16 -26.91
C PRO A 49 48.11 6.53 -26.87
N ALA A 50 46.79 6.52 -26.72
CA ALA A 50 46.05 7.70 -26.29
C ALA A 50 46.67 8.14 -24.97
N GLY A 51 47.23 9.36 -24.94
CA GLY A 51 47.83 9.91 -23.72
C GLY A 51 46.83 9.86 -22.55
N PRO A 52 47.31 9.75 -21.30
CA PRO A 52 46.43 9.67 -20.15
C PRO A 52 45.53 10.90 -20.11
N ALA A 53 44.21 10.67 -20.10
CA ALA A 53 43.22 11.72 -19.98
C ALA A 53 43.15 12.15 -18.51
N THR A 54 44.13 12.94 -18.08
CA THR A 54 44.16 13.56 -16.76
C THR A 54 43.24 14.77 -16.72
N GLU A 55 42.27 14.76 -15.79
CA GLU A 55 41.35 15.86 -15.53
C GLU A 55 41.64 16.52 -14.17
N PRO A 56 41.57 17.86 -14.06
CA PRO A 56 41.65 18.55 -12.78
C PRO A 56 40.36 18.39 -11.96
N VAL A 57 40.49 17.97 -10.70
CA VAL A 57 39.39 17.69 -9.78
C VAL A 57 39.68 18.37 -8.44
N VAL A 58 38.69 19.08 -7.89
CA VAL A 58 38.81 19.70 -6.57
C VAL A 58 38.40 18.68 -5.49
N CYS A 59 39.26 18.46 -4.49
CA CYS A 59 38.95 17.55 -3.39
C CYS A 59 37.71 18.04 -2.60
N PRO A 60 36.64 17.24 -2.46
CA PRO A 60 35.44 17.67 -1.74
C PRO A 60 35.65 17.78 -0.22
N ARG A 61 36.71 17.15 0.30
CA ARG A 61 37.01 17.17 1.74
C ARG A 61 37.79 18.40 2.18
N CYS A 62 38.79 18.82 1.40
CA CYS A 62 39.72 19.89 1.81
C CYS A 62 39.89 21.02 0.77
N GLY A 63 39.22 20.94 -0.38
CA GLY A 63 39.29 21.95 -1.44
C GLY A 63 40.60 21.98 -2.23
N THR A 64 41.54 21.07 -1.96
CA THR A 64 42.83 21.04 -2.69
C THR A 64 42.60 20.50 -4.11
N PRO A 65 43.04 21.20 -5.18
CA PRO A 65 42.98 20.68 -6.54
C PRO A 65 43.96 19.52 -6.72
N GLY A 66 43.55 18.50 -7.46
CA GLY A 66 44.40 17.38 -7.86
C GLY A 66 44.11 16.98 -9.30
N LEU A 67 45.01 16.19 -9.90
CA LEU A 67 44.82 15.61 -11.24
C LEU A 67 44.44 14.14 -11.08
N VAL A 68 43.45 13.68 -11.84
CA VAL A 68 43.03 12.28 -11.85
C VAL A 68 43.05 11.77 -13.28
N ASP A 69 43.73 10.66 -13.52
CA ASP A 69 43.60 9.93 -14.79
C ASP A 69 42.25 9.18 -14.78
N LEU A 70 41.33 9.55 -15.66
CA LEU A 70 40.02 8.88 -15.71
C LEU A 70 40.11 7.46 -16.27
N ALA A 71 41.14 7.15 -17.05
CA ALA A 71 41.35 5.85 -17.65
C ALA A 71 41.96 4.85 -16.64
N ARG A 72 42.58 5.32 -15.56
CA ARG A 72 43.28 4.48 -14.59
C ARG A 72 42.92 4.85 -13.15
N ARG A 73 42.57 3.86 -12.35
CA ARG A 73 42.38 4.02 -10.90
C ARG A 73 43.64 3.58 -10.18
N ASP A 74 44.60 4.47 -10.06
CA ASP A 74 45.84 4.22 -9.34
C ASP A 74 45.95 5.07 -8.07
N ALA A 75 47.02 4.87 -7.31
CA ALA A 75 47.30 5.60 -6.08
C ALA A 75 47.58 7.10 -6.33
N ALA A 76 47.87 7.51 -7.56
CA ALA A 76 48.05 8.92 -7.90
C ALA A 76 46.70 9.69 -7.89
N GLY A 77 45.57 8.97 -7.95
CA GLY A 77 44.22 9.53 -7.84
C GLY A 77 43.77 9.92 -6.42
N PHE A 78 44.66 10.00 -5.44
CA PHE A 78 44.36 10.39 -4.06
C PHE A 78 44.76 11.85 -3.78
N CYS A 79 44.01 12.53 -2.93
CA CYS A 79 44.33 13.89 -2.52
C CYS A 79 45.59 13.90 -1.65
N ALA A 80 46.65 14.55 -2.12
CA ALA A 80 47.92 14.67 -1.40
C ALA A 80 47.83 15.31 0.00
N ARG A 81 46.73 16.01 0.32
CA ARG A 81 46.54 16.68 1.62
C ARG A 81 45.79 15.85 2.65
N CYS A 82 44.80 15.05 2.23
CA CYS A 82 43.89 14.38 3.16
C CYS A 82 43.56 12.93 2.77
N ASP A 83 44.27 12.39 1.78
CA ASP A 83 44.16 11.03 1.28
C ASP A 83 42.75 10.63 0.83
N TYR A 84 41.97 11.62 0.38
CA TYR A 84 40.64 11.39 -0.18
C TYR A 84 40.75 10.90 -1.63
N PRO A 85 40.10 9.79 -2.01
CA PRO A 85 40.13 9.26 -3.39
C PRO A 85 39.37 10.18 -4.36
N LEU A 86 40.10 10.96 -5.16
CA LEU A 86 39.55 12.00 -6.03
C LEU A 86 38.73 11.45 -7.20
N PHE A 87 39.00 10.22 -7.63
CA PHE A 87 38.25 9.56 -8.71
C PHE A 87 36.76 9.30 -8.37
N TRP A 88 36.35 9.38 -7.10
CA TRP A 88 34.92 9.37 -6.73
C TRP A 88 34.24 10.73 -6.89
N ALA A 89 34.99 11.83 -6.83
CA ALA A 89 34.44 13.18 -6.95
C ALA A 89 34.00 13.51 -8.39
N VAL A 90 34.68 12.96 -9.41
CA VAL A 90 34.38 13.23 -10.83
C VAL A 90 32.98 12.77 -11.25
N ARG A 91 32.45 11.72 -10.62
CA ARG A 91 31.10 11.23 -10.97
C ARG A 91 29.98 12.15 -10.49
N GLN A 92 30.23 12.98 -9.49
CA GLN A 92 29.21 13.89 -8.96
C GLN A 92 29.02 15.12 -9.85
N SER A 93 30.08 15.61 -10.49
CA SER A 93 30.01 16.76 -11.40
C SER A 93 29.34 16.42 -12.74
N MET A 94 29.54 15.21 -13.28
CA MET A 94 28.92 14.82 -14.55
C MET A 94 27.42 14.48 -14.43
N HIS A 95 26.93 14.05 -13.27
CA HIS A 95 25.50 13.81 -13.05
C HIS A 95 24.67 15.09 -12.84
N ALA A 96 25.30 16.21 -12.50
CA ALA A 96 24.59 17.48 -12.30
C ALA A 96 24.27 18.21 -13.62
N SER A 97 24.95 17.87 -14.72
CA SER A 97 24.84 18.62 -16.00
C SER A 97 24.11 17.87 -17.11
N ALA A 98 23.70 16.63 -16.89
CA ALA A 98 22.84 15.90 -17.81
C ALA A 98 21.43 15.84 -17.22
N GLU A 99 20.47 16.50 -17.88
CA GLU A 99 19.10 16.00 -17.99
C GLU A 99 19.19 14.57 -18.55
N ALA A 100 19.54 13.61 -17.70
CA ALA A 100 19.53 12.20 -18.03
C ALA A 100 18.05 11.79 -18.11
N GLY A 101 17.46 12.10 -19.26
CA GLY A 101 16.11 11.73 -19.62
C GLY A 101 15.88 10.25 -19.38
N ASP A 102 14.62 9.92 -19.15
CA ASP A 102 14.11 8.59 -18.80
C ASP A 102 14.66 7.45 -19.70
N ASP A 103 15.14 7.79 -20.91
CA ASP A 103 15.77 6.87 -21.86
C ASP A 103 17.12 6.29 -21.40
N ALA A 104 17.95 7.08 -20.69
CA ALA A 104 19.23 6.59 -20.16
C ALA A 104 19.02 5.54 -19.05
N ARG A 105 17.94 5.66 -18.27
CA ARG A 105 17.55 4.68 -17.24
C ARG A 105 17.02 3.37 -17.84
N ARG A 106 16.47 3.40 -19.06
CA ARG A 106 15.96 2.22 -19.77
C ARG A 106 17.05 1.38 -20.44
N ARG A 107 18.26 1.93 -20.63
CA ARG A 107 19.38 1.24 -21.33
C ARG A 107 20.45 0.66 -20.40
N LEU A 108 20.33 0.83 -19.08
CA LEU A 108 21.26 0.24 -18.12
C LEU A 108 20.84 -1.22 -17.85
N PRO A 109 21.63 -2.23 -18.24
CA PRO A 109 21.37 -3.62 -17.86
C PRO A 109 21.41 -3.72 -16.33
N GLY A 110 20.29 -4.09 -15.72
CA GLY A 110 20.14 -4.19 -14.26
C GLY A 110 19.33 -3.08 -13.58
N THR A 111 18.94 -1.99 -14.26
CA THR A 111 18.07 -0.95 -13.67
C THR A 111 16.58 -1.23 -13.84
N VAL A 112 16.20 -2.26 -14.60
CA VAL A 112 14.80 -2.67 -14.78
C VAL A 112 14.17 -3.17 -13.46
N GLY A 113 14.99 -3.44 -12.43
CA GLY A 113 14.55 -3.75 -11.06
C GLY A 113 14.68 -2.58 -10.07
N ALA A 114 15.31 -1.47 -10.46
CA ALA A 114 15.39 -0.24 -9.67
C ALA A 114 14.20 0.68 -9.96
N GLN A 115 13.04 0.11 -10.33
CA GLN A 115 11.81 0.84 -10.09
C GLN A 115 11.80 1.17 -8.61
N THR A 116 11.68 2.45 -8.29
CA THR A 116 11.25 2.92 -6.98
C THR A 116 9.95 2.18 -6.67
N ILE A 117 10.07 1.03 -6.01
CA ILE A 117 8.95 0.31 -5.45
C ILE A 117 8.30 1.35 -4.55
N ALA A 118 7.07 1.75 -4.90
CA ALA A 118 6.36 2.82 -4.20
C ALA A 118 6.48 2.58 -2.69
N SER A 119 7.17 3.47 -1.99
CA SER A 119 7.37 3.31 -0.56
C SER A 119 6.23 4.00 0.18
N LEU A 120 5.62 3.29 1.13
CA LEU A 120 4.65 3.86 2.05
C LEU A 120 5.39 4.20 3.36
N PRO A 121 5.31 5.44 3.85
CA PRO A 121 5.90 5.78 5.14
C PRO A 121 5.13 5.10 6.26
N CYS A 122 5.85 4.51 7.22
CA CYS A 122 5.24 3.91 8.41
C CYS A 122 4.48 4.96 9.22
N PRO A 123 3.20 4.74 9.60
CA PRO A 123 2.41 5.72 10.36
C PRO A 123 2.94 5.96 11.79
N HIS A 124 3.86 5.14 12.28
CA HIS A 124 4.40 5.22 13.63
C HIS A 124 5.81 5.82 13.71
N CYS A 125 6.66 5.63 12.69
CA CYS A 125 8.06 6.07 12.72
C CYS A 125 8.57 6.67 11.40
N ALA A 126 7.71 6.83 10.39
CA ALA A 126 8.00 7.36 9.07
C ALA A 126 9.04 6.60 8.23
N GLU A 127 9.48 5.41 8.66
CA GLU A 127 10.37 4.57 7.87
C GLU A 127 9.69 4.16 6.54
N PRO A 128 10.36 4.27 5.38
CA PRO A 128 9.82 3.80 4.10
C PRO A 128 9.70 2.27 4.09
N ASN A 129 8.50 1.78 3.79
CA ASN A 129 8.19 0.34 3.72
C ASN A 129 7.64 -0.02 2.32
N PRO A 130 7.79 -1.27 1.86
CA PRO A 130 7.15 -1.70 0.62
C PRO A 130 5.62 -1.60 0.74
N PRO A 131 4.89 -1.38 -0.36
CA PRO A 131 3.48 -1.02 -0.31
C PRO A 131 2.57 -2.18 0.15
N ARG A 132 3.12 -3.40 0.17
CA ARG A 132 2.48 -4.63 0.67
C ARG A 132 2.98 -5.05 2.06
N ALA A 133 3.75 -4.22 2.76
CA ALA A 133 4.20 -4.51 4.13
C ALA A 133 3.00 -4.54 5.08
N ALA A 134 2.80 -5.65 5.79
CA ALA A 134 1.80 -5.73 6.88
C ALA A 134 2.33 -5.09 8.17
N VAL A 135 3.65 -5.13 8.40
CA VAL A 135 4.34 -4.59 9.57
C VAL A 135 5.54 -3.75 9.14
N CYS A 136 5.89 -2.77 9.97
CA CYS A 136 7.04 -1.90 9.72
C CYS A 136 8.37 -2.65 9.94
N LEU A 137 9.28 -2.56 8.97
CA LEU A 137 10.62 -3.18 9.02
C LEU A 137 11.50 -2.66 10.16
N ARG A 138 11.24 -1.45 10.68
CA ARG A 138 12.05 -0.83 11.75
C ARG A 138 11.42 -0.96 13.13
N CYS A 139 10.14 -0.66 13.28
CA CYS A 139 9.49 -0.66 14.60
C CYS A 139 8.57 -1.87 14.87
N GLY A 140 8.34 -2.74 13.88
CA GLY A 140 7.50 -3.94 14.00
C GLY A 140 5.99 -3.71 14.14
N ARG A 141 5.53 -2.45 14.21
CA ARG A 141 4.11 -2.10 14.34
C ARG A 141 3.35 -2.30 13.01
N PRO A 142 2.03 -2.55 13.04
CA PRO A 142 1.24 -2.74 11.82
C PRO A 142 1.24 -1.49 10.94
N MET A 143 1.33 -1.68 9.62
CA MET A 143 1.25 -0.60 8.63
C MET A 143 -0.18 -0.14 8.36
N VAL A 144 -1.17 -1.01 8.64
CA VAL A 144 -2.59 -0.71 8.54
C VAL A 144 -3.02 -0.10 9.88
N ALA A 145 -3.41 1.18 9.86
CA ALA A 145 -4.12 1.74 11.00
C ALA A 145 -5.38 0.90 11.22
N ALA A 146 -5.65 0.50 12.47
CA ALA A 146 -6.83 -0.30 12.79
C ALA A 146 -8.05 0.31 12.09
N ALA A 147 -8.76 -0.53 11.33
CA ALA A 147 -9.97 -0.08 10.65
C ALA A 147 -10.86 0.61 11.71
N PRO A 148 -11.39 1.80 11.43
CA PRO A 148 -12.27 2.46 12.38
C PRO A 148 -13.36 1.48 12.77
N GLU A 149 -13.58 1.33 14.07
CA GLU A 149 -14.62 0.46 14.61
C GLU A 149 -15.93 0.79 13.87
N PRO A 150 -16.67 -0.21 13.36
CA PRO A 150 -17.89 0.06 12.62
C PRO A 150 -18.80 0.89 13.51
N ALA A 151 -19.14 2.10 13.03
CA ALA A 151 -20.04 2.99 13.74
C ALA A 151 -21.31 2.19 14.10
N PRO A 152 -21.84 2.32 15.33
CA PRO A 152 -23.01 1.57 15.74
C PRO A 152 -24.12 1.83 14.73
N VAL A 153 -24.53 0.76 14.05
CA VAL A 153 -25.65 0.83 13.11
C VAL A 153 -26.85 1.25 13.94
N ALA A 154 -27.31 2.49 13.75
CA ALA A 154 -28.54 2.95 14.38
C ALA A 154 -29.65 2.01 13.92
N VAL A 155 -30.12 1.17 14.84
CA VAL A 155 -31.27 0.31 14.61
C VAL A 155 -32.44 1.26 14.39
N VAL A 156 -32.82 1.44 13.12
CA VAL A 156 -34.04 2.18 12.77
C VAL A 156 -35.19 1.41 13.41
N ALA A 157 -35.77 1.96 14.46
CA ALA A 157 -36.96 1.39 15.06
C ALA A 157 -38.02 1.26 13.95
N PRO A 158 -38.69 0.10 13.81
CA PRO A 158 -39.74 -0.04 12.83
C PRO A 158 -40.78 1.07 13.04
N PRO A 159 -41.31 1.68 11.96
CA PRO A 159 -42.33 2.70 12.09
C PRO A 159 -43.51 2.15 12.91
N PRO A 160 -44.13 2.97 13.77
CA PRO A 160 -45.28 2.53 14.54
C PRO A 160 -46.34 1.94 13.60
N PRO A 161 -47.03 0.85 13.98
CA PRO A 161 -48.07 0.27 13.16
C PRO A 161 -49.09 1.34 12.80
N ALA A 162 -49.50 1.37 11.53
CA ALA A 162 -50.52 2.30 11.07
C ALA A 162 -51.77 2.18 11.97
N PRO A 163 -52.44 3.29 12.31
CA PRO A 163 -53.67 3.25 13.08
C PRO A 163 -54.67 2.32 12.39
N ALA A 164 -55.35 1.49 13.18
CA ALA A 164 -56.38 0.59 12.65
C ALA A 164 -57.40 1.40 11.82
N PRO A 165 -57.87 0.87 10.68
CA PRO A 165 -58.91 1.55 9.91
C PRO A 165 -60.14 1.78 10.80
N ALA A 166 -60.75 2.96 10.66
CA ALA A 166 -62.00 3.25 11.35
C ALA A 166 -63.04 2.18 11.02
N PRO A 167 -63.90 1.77 11.98
CA PRO A 167 -64.92 0.77 11.71
C PRO A 167 -65.81 1.26 10.56
N GLU A 168 -66.04 0.40 9.57
CA GLU A 168 -66.94 0.73 8.48
C GLU A 168 -68.35 0.97 9.04
N PRO A 169 -69.04 2.04 8.62
CA PRO A 169 -70.41 2.27 9.05
C PRO A 169 -71.29 1.10 8.58
N TRP A 170 -72.01 0.48 9.52
CA TRP A 170 -72.93 -0.61 9.23
C TRP A 170 -73.98 -0.15 8.21
N ARG A 171 -73.91 -0.70 7.00
CA ARG A 171 -74.94 -0.50 5.97
C ARG A 171 -75.95 -1.63 6.11
N ALA A 172 -77.17 -1.30 6.57
CA ALA A 172 -78.25 -2.27 6.58
C ALA A 172 -78.44 -2.82 5.15
N PRO A 173 -78.54 -4.15 4.97
CA PRO A 173 -78.70 -4.71 3.65
C PRO A 173 -80.06 -4.29 3.08
N LEU A 174 -80.09 -3.97 1.79
CA LEU A 174 -81.26 -3.36 1.13
C LEU A 174 -82.55 -4.20 1.31
N TRP A 175 -82.43 -5.53 1.36
CA TRP A 175 -83.57 -6.43 1.60
C TRP A 175 -84.23 -6.21 2.97
N LEU A 176 -83.47 -5.88 4.02
CA LEU A 176 -84.00 -5.61 5.35
C LEU A 176 -84.80 -4.31 5.35
N VAL A 177 -84.28 -3.28 4.66
CA VAL A 177 -84.99 -2.00 4.46
C VAL A 177 -86.31 -2.24 3.73
N LEU A 178 -86.29 -3.01 2.63
CA LEU A 178 -87.48 -3.34 1.86
C LEU A 178 -88.50 -4.16 2.67
N PHE A 179 -88.02 -5.11 3.49
CA PHE A 179 -88.88 -5.93 4.35
C PHE A 179 -89.62 -5.08 5.39
N VAL A 180 -88.92 -4.17 6.09
CA VAL A 180 -89.52 -3.27 7.08
C VAL A 180 -90.55 -2.34 6.42
N VAL A 181 -90.22 -1.75 5.27
CA VAL A 181 -91.15 -0.91 4.51
C VAL A 181 -92.39 -1.72 4.08
N GLY A 182 -92.19 -2.94 3.58
CA GLY A 182 -93.29 -3.83 3.19
C GLY A 182 -94.23 -4.17 4.36
N LEU A 183 -93.67 -4.46 5.54
CA LEU A 183 -94.46 -4.67 6.76
C LEU A 183 -95.30 -3.45 7.16
N ILE A 184 -94.71 -2.26 7.09
CA ILE A 184 -95.42 -1.00 7.39
C ILE A 184 -96.59 -0.80 6.41
N VAL A 185 -96.38 -1.04 5.11
CA VAL A 185 -97.44 -0.91 4.10
C VAL A 185 -98.55 -1.95 4.32
N LEU A 186 -98.22 -3.22 4.55
CA LEU A 186 -99.18 -4.30 4.79
C LEU A 186 -100.03 -4.06 6.03
N THR A 187 -99.40 -3.65 7.13
CA THR A 187 -100.11 -3.30 8.37
C THR A 187 -101.03 -2.09 8.18
N GLY A 188 -100.57 -1.05 7.48
CA GLY A 188 -101.40 0.11 7.12
C GLY A 188 -102.62 -0.27 6.27
N LEU A 189 -102.44 -1.09 5.23
CA LEU A 189 -103.54 -1.57 4.39
C LEU A 189 -104.55 -2.42 5.18
N SER A 190 -104.06 -3.29 6.07
CA SER A 190 -104.91 -4.11 6.92
C SER A 190 -105.74 -3.27 7.88
N LEU A 191 -105.15 -2.21 8.45
CA LEU A 191 -105.85 -1.28 9.33
C LEU A 191 -106.95 -0.51 8.59
N VAL A 192 -106.67 -0.04 7.37
CA VAL A 192 -107.66 0.65 6.52
C VAL A 192 -108.83 -0.30 6.18
N ALA A 193 -108.54 -1.56 5.83
CA ALA A 193 -109.57 -2.55 5.52
C ALA A 193 -110.43 -2.96 6.73
N LEU A 194 -109.91 -2.85 7.95
CA LEU A 194 -110.65 -3.12 9.19
C LEU A 194 -111.53 -1.94 9.64
N LEU A 195 -111.16 -0.71 9.28
CA LEU A 195 -111.82 0.52 9.73
C LEU A 195 -112.83 1.08 8.71
N GLY A 196 -112.74 0.67 7.44
CA GLY A 196 -113.66 1.06 6.37
C GLY A 196 -114.72 0.01 6.11
#